data_AF-A0A3M0YQU1-F1
#
_entry.id   AF-A0A3M0YQU1-F1
#
_cell.length_a   1.000
_cell.length_b   1.000
_cell.length_c   1.000
_cell.angle_alpha   90.00
_cell.angle_beta   90.00
_cell.angle_gamma   90.00
#
_symmetry.space_group_name_H-M   'P 1'
#
loop_
_entity.id
_entity.type
_entity.pdbx_description
1 polymer ?
#
loop_
_entity_poly.entity_id
_entity_poly.type
_entity_poly.pdbx_seq_one_letter_code
_entity_poly.pdbx_strand_id
1 'polypeptide(L)'
;MPMRSSALLLLVLLTGLFAQAQTVTISDEVVVKSDGMYALLGELQGNVLVLAEKSNHYEVACFDKAMVPRWTRALELDKRRPRIIEVFAHPAWFAVLYQHRAEGSTRLKMHKYSPGALLIDSLTVYDLGNTLVSPFYETAFSQDKQTVLVYWFDQITRFYAFAVRLTDMKVLWQTEMTLDDILPGRDFRQALITNDGRMFAVFDLKNRKPFLPEHHLRIFTMREGQEQPALLRVPLPDML
;
A
#
# COMPACT_ATOMS: atom_id res chain seq x y z
N MET A 1 -72.89 14.45 -30.57
CA MET A 1 -71.55 15.08 -30.47
C MET A 1 -70.60 14.15 -29.70
N PRO A 2 -69.78 13.31 -30.36
CA PRO A 2 -68.84 12.40 -29.71
C PRO A 2 -67.36 12.78 -29.96
N MET A 3 -67.02 14.07 -30.00
CA MET A 3 -65.64 14.52 -30.28
C MET A 3 -64.72 14.62 -29.04
N ARG A 4 -65.27 14.47 -27.82
CA ARG A 4 -64.48 14.63 -26.58
C ARG A 4 -63.67 13.39 -26.18
N SER A 5 -64.16 12.18 -26.45
CA SER A 5 -63.44 10.95 -26.09
C SER A 5 -62.27 10.63 -27.02
N SER A 6 -62.37 10.95 -28.31
CA SER A 6 -61.30 10.68 -29.29
C SER A 6 -60.08 11.57 -29.09
N ALA A 7 -60.28 12.83 -28.66
CA ALA A 7 -59.19 13.75 -28.37
C ALA A 7 -58.39 13.33 -27.13
N LEU A 8 -59.06 12.77 -26.11
CA LEU A 8 -58.40 12.27 -24.90
C LEU A 8 -57.52 11.05 -25.20
N LEU A 9 -57.99 10.15 -26.06
CA LEU A 9 -57.24 8.97 -26.48
C LEU A 9 -55.98 9.34 -27.28
N LEU A 10 -56.09 10.36 -28.14
CA LEU A 10 -54.97 10.88 -28.92
C LEU A 10 -53.90 11.55 -28.02
N LEU A 11 -54.34 12.26 -26.98
CA LEU A 11 -53.45 12.91 -26.00
C LEU A 11 -52.65 11.87 -25.19
N VAL A 12 -53.28 10.76 -24.78
CA VAL A 12 -52.59 9.66 -24.09
C VAL A 12 -51.59 8.96 -25.00
N LEU A 13 -51.92 8.78 -26.29
CA LEU A 13 -50.98 8.22 -27.27
C LEU A 13 -49.76 9.12 -27.51
N LEU A 14 -49.95 10.45 -27.54
CA LEU A 14 -48.87 11.42 -27.75
C LEU A 14 -47.93 11.52 -26.52
N THR A 15 -48.43 11.27 -25.30
CA THR A 15 -47.56 11.21 -24.11
C THR A 15 -46.63 10.00 -24.07
N GLY A 16 -46.95 8.92 -24.81
CA GLY A 16 -46.07 7.75 -24.94
C GLY A 16 -44.81 7.99 -25.78
N LEU A 17 -44.78 9.03 -26.61
CA LEU A 17 -43.62 9.39 -27.45
C LEU A 17 -42.51 10.10 -26.67
N PHE A 18 -42.75 10.48 -25.41
CA PHE A 18 -41.74 10.98 -24.48
C PHE A 18 -41.19 9.89 -23.56
N ALA A 19 -41.46 8.61 -23.85
CA ALA A 19 -40.81 7.49 -23.20
C ALA A 19 -39.30 7.60 -23.47
N GLN A 20 -38.59 8.10 -22.46
CA GLN A 20 -37.15 8.27 -22.44
C GLN A 20 -36.49 6.98 -22.94
N ALA A 21 -35.74 7.09 -24.03
CA ALA A 21 -34.86 6.04 -24.48
C ALA A 21 -33.85 5.77 -23.36
N GLN A 22 -34.15 4.78 -22.52
CA GLN A 22 -33.22 4.33 -21.48
C GLN A 22 -32.03 3.74 -22.21
N THR A 23 -30.91 4.46 -22.16
CA THR A 23 -29.65 3.96 -22.68
C THR A 23 -29.16 2.94 -21.66
N VAL A 24 -29.35 1.65 -21.97
CA VAL A 24 -28.80 0.57 -21.17
C VAL A 24 -27.32 0.47 -21.51
N THR A 25 -26.49 1.08 -20.66
CA THR A 25 -25.04 0.95 -20.76
C THR A 25 -24.65 -0.41 -20.19
N ILE A 26 -24.34 -1.35 -21.07
CA ILE A 26 -23.69 -2.61 -20.70
C ILE A 26 -22.19 -2.32 -20.66
N SER A 27 -21.60 -2.33 -19.46
CA SER A 27 -20.15 -2.33 -19.31
C SER A 27 -19.63 -3.74 -19.58
N ASP A 28 -18.49 -3.84 -20.27
CA ASP A 28 -17.77 -5.10 -20.32
C ASP A 28 -17.40 -5.56 -18.90
N GLU A 29 -17.55 -6.85 -18.64
CA GLU A 29 -17.25 -7.43 -17.33
C GLU A 29 -15.74 -7.38 -17.07
N VAL A 30 -15.34 -6.68 -15.99
CA VAL A 30 -13.96 -6.72 -15.50
C VAL A 30 -13.83 -7.95 -14.61
N VAL A 31 -13.38 -9.07 -15.18
CA VAL A 31 -13.12 -10.29 -14.42
C VAL A 31 -11.86 -10.09 -13.57
N VAL A 32 -12.07 -9.82 -12.28
CA VAL A 32 -11.03 -9.90 -11.25
C VAL A 32 -11.04 -11.33 -10.71
N LYS A 33 -9.93 -12.06 -10.89
CA LYS A 33 -9.78 -13.38 -10.25
C LYS A 33 -9.72 -13.16 -8.73
N SER A 34 -10.46 -13.96 -7.95
CA SER A 34 -10.60 -13.76 -6.50
C SER A 34 -9.30 -13.79 -5.71
N ASP A 35 -8.25 -14.44 -6.25
CA ASP A 35 -7.03 -14.77 -5.51
C ASP A 35 -5.83 -13.89 -5.87
N GLY A 36 -5.99 -12.94 -6.79
CA GLY A 36 -4.92 -12.04 -7.23
C GLY A 36 -4.85 -10.75 -6.42
N MET A 37 -3.66 -10.18 -6.27
CA MET A 37 -3.50 -8.85 -5.66
C MET A 37 -4.18 -7.78 -6.53
N TYR A 38 -4.93 -6.87 -5.90
CA TYR A 38 -5.43 -5.65 -6.55
C TYR A 38 -5.26 -4.45 -5.62
N ALA A 39 -5.07 -3.26 -6.20
CA ALA A 39 -4.97 -2.01 -5.46
C ALA A 39 -5.67 -0.89 -6.22
N LEU A 40 -6.57 -0.18 -5.54
CA LEU A 40 -7.14 1.06 -6.05
C LEU A 40 -6.12 2.19 -5.82
N LEU A 41 -5.57 2.73 -6.92
CA LEU A 41 -4.61 3.84 -6.85
C LEU A 41 -5.32 5.19 -6.65
N GLY A 42 -6.64 5.23 -6.81
CA GLY A 42 -7.46 6.44 -6.66
C GLY A 42 -7.52 7.29 -7.92
N GLU A 43 -7.93 8.55 -7.76
CA GLU A 43 -8.02 9.51 -8.85
C GLU A 43 -6.67 10.17 -9.12
N LEU A 44 -6.06 9.87 -10.27
CA LEU A 44 -4.84 10.50 -10.75
C LEU A 44 -5.14 11.23 -12.06
N GLN A 45 -4.89 12.54 -12.08
CA GLN A 45 -5.20 13.41 -13.23
C GLN A 45 -6.64 13.25 -13.76
N GLY A 46 -7.61 13.10 -12.86
CA GLY A 46 -9.03 13.00 -13.23
C GLY A 46 -9.50 11.61 -13.66
N ASN A 47 -8.62 10.59 -13.62
CA ASN A 47 -8.94 9.21 -13.97
C ASN A 47 -8.78 8.30 -12.74
N VAL A 48 -9.63 7.28 -12.64
CA VAL A 48 -9.51 6.23 -11.62
C VAL A 48 -8.55 5.17 -12.13
N LEU A 49 -7.51 4.87 -11.35
CA LEU A 49 -6.54 3.84 -11.70
C LEU A 49 -6.66 2.64 -10.77
N VAL A 50 -6.60 1.45 -11.35
CA VAL A 50 -6.64 0.18 -10.63
C VAL A 50 -5.46 -0.67 -11.07
N LEU A 51 -4.64 -1.07 -10.11
CA LEU A 51 -3.59 -2.07 -10.30
C LEU A 51 -4.16 -3.46 -10.01
N ALA A 52 -3.88 -4.42 -10.88
CA ALA A 52 -4.28 -5.81 -10.69
C ALA A 52 -3.17 -6.77 -11.10
N GLU A 53 -3.04 -7.85 -10.35
CA GLU A 53 -2.24 -9.01 -10.72
C GLU A 53 -2.98 -9.83 -11.79
N LYS A 54 -2.26 -10.12 -12.87
CA LYS A 54 -2.64 -11.09 -13.89
C LYS A 54 -1.72 -12.30 -13.77
N SER A 55 -2.01 -13.36 -14.53
CA SER A 55 -1.37 -14.68 -14.36
C SER A 55 0.17 -14.64 -14.30
N ASN A 56 0.85 -13.69 -14.96
CA ASN A 56 2.31 -13.59 -14.99
C ASN A 56 2.87 -12.15 -14.88
N HIS A 57 2.01 -11.14 -14.69
CA HIS A 57 2.41 -9.74 -14.71
C HIS A 57 1.40 -8.88 -13.95
N TYR A 58 1.76 -7.62 -13.72
CA TYR A 58 0.87 -6.64 -13.11
C TYR A 58 0.41 -5.63 -14.15
N GLU A 59 -0.86 -5.25 -14.11
CA GLU A 59 -1.44 -4.28 -15.04
C GLU A 59 -2.11 -3.14 -14.27
N VAL A 60 -1.95 -1.93 -14.79
CA VAL A 60 -2.73 -0.76 -14.40
C VAL A 60 -3.80 -0.53 -15.46
N ALA A 61 -5.06 -0.57 -15.05
CA ALA A 61 -6.20 -0.15 -15.83
C ALA A 61 -6.60 1.27 -15.42
N CYS A 62 -6.90 2.10 -16.41
CA CYS A 62 -7.34 3.47 -16.25
C CYS A 62 -8.79 3.60 -16.71
N PHE A 63 -9.60 4.23 -15.88
CA PHE A 63 -11.00 4.51 -16.13
C PHE A 63 -11.24 6.01 -16.03
N ASP A 64 -12.14 6.53 -16.86
CA ASP A 64 -12.61 7.91 -16.65
C ASP A 64 -13.61 7.99 -15.47
N LYS A 65 -14.14 9.19 -15.21
CA LYS A 65 -15.09 9.43 -14.12
C LYS A 65 -16.41 8.66 -14.26
N ALA A 66 -16.75 8.21 -15.46
CA ALA A 66 -17.92 7.37 -15.72
C ALA A 66 -17.58 5.87 -15.63
N MET A 67 -16.39 5.52 -15.12
CA MET A 67 -15.86 4.16 -15.04
C MET A 67 -15.71 3.47 -16.41
N VAL A 68 -15.59 4.25 -17.49
CA VAL A 68 -15.33 3.70 -18.83
C VAL A 68 -13.84 3.42 -18.98
N PRO A 69 -13.43 2.20 -19.38
CA PRO A 69 -12.02 1.88 -19.62
C PRO A 69 -11.41 2.81 -20.67
N ARG A 70 -10.24 3.38 -20.38
CA ARG A 70 -9.49 4.28 -21.26
C ARG A 70 -8.25 3.60 -21.83
N TRP A 71 -7.50 2.93 -20.99
CA TRP A 71 -6.33 2.16 -21.37
C TRP A 71 -5.96 1.16 -20.28
N THR A 72 -5.18 0.15 -20.67
CA THR A 72 -4.52 -0.78 -19.76
C THR A 72 -3.05 -0.83 -20.12
N ARG A 73 -2.17 -0.87 -19.11
CA ARG A 73 -0.71 -0.95 -19.29
C ARG A 73 -0.12 -1.96 -18.32
N ALA A 74 0.71 -2.85 -18.83
CA ALA A 74 1.51 -3.73 -17.98
C ALA A 74 2.64 -2.93 -17.32
N LEU A 75 2.93 -3.22 -16.06
CA LEU A 75 4.10 -2.67 -15.38
C LEU A 75 5.34 -3.50 -15.73
N GLU A 76 6.40 -2.82 -16.15
CA GLU A 76 7.71 -3.43 -16.37
C GLU A 76 8.48 -3.52 -15.04
N LEU A 77 8.38 -4.68 -14.39
CA LEU A 77 9.17 -5.01 -13.22
C LEU A 77 10.39 -5.84 -13.61
N ASP A 78 11.40 -5.87 -12.73
CA ASP A 78 12.55 -6.75 -12.92
C ASP A 78 12.11 -8.23 -13.07
N LYS A 79 12.79 -8.93 -13.98
CA LYS A 79 12.52 -10.34 -14.28
C LYS A 79 12.80 -11.22 -13.04
N ARG A 80 12.31 -12.46 -13.12
CA ARG A 80 12.45 -13.55 -12.11
C ARG A 80 11.58 -13.34 -10.87
N ARG A 81 10.28 -13.61 -11.06
CA ARG A 81 9.24 -13.69 -10.01
C ARG A 81 9.10 -12.39 -9.21
N PRO A 82 8.81 -11.26 -9.88
CA PRO A 82 8.46 -10.06 -9.14
C PRO A 82 7.20 -10.30 -8.32
N ARG A 83 7.19 -9.85 -7.06
CA ARG A 83 6.01 -9.86 -6.19
C ARG A 83 5.86 -8.49 -5.57
N ILE A 84 4.73 -7.83 -5.84
CA ILE A 84 4.40 -6.57 -5.19
C ILE A 84 4.14 -6.81 -3.70
N ILE A 85 4.74 -5.96 -2.87
CA ILE A 85 4.61 -5.94 -1.42
C ILE A 85 3.64 -4.85 -1.01
N GLU A 86 3.80 -3.65 -1.57
CA GLU A 86 2.99 -2.48 -1.23
C GLU A 86 2.88 -1.52 -2.41
N VAL A 87 1.79 -0.77 -2.44
CA VAL A 87 1.51 0.22 -3.49
C VAL A 87 1.20 1.58 -2.85
N PHE A 88 1.85 2.62 -3.36
CA PHE A 88 1.77 3.97 -2.84
C PHE A 88 1.10 4.87 -3.87
N ALA A 89 -0.07 5.40 -3.52
CA ALA A 89 -0.78 6.33 -4.38
C ALA A 89 -0.56 7.78 -3.95
N HIS A 90 -0.25 8.64 -4.91
CA HIS A 90 -0.17 10.09 -4.75
C HIS A 90 -0.94 10.75 -5.91
N PRO A 91 -1.54 11.95 -5.72
CA PRO A 91 -2.32 12.60 -6.80
C PRO A 91 -1.56 12.82 -8.12
N ALA A 92 -0.22 12.86 -8.06
CA ALA A 92 0.65 13.13 -9.20
C ALA A 92 1.47 11.92 -9.70
N TRP A 93 1.53 10.82 -8.94
CA TRP A 93 2.36 9.65 -9.24
C TRP A 93 1.91 8.48 -8.37
N PHE A 94 2.34 7.27 -8.70
CA PHE A 94 2.24 6.15 -7.77
C PHE A 94 3.57 5.42 -7.70
N ALA A 95 3.84 4.72 -6.61
CA ALA A 95 5.03 3.90 -6.47
C ALA A 95 4.64 2.48 -6.04
N VAL A 96 5.50 1.52 -6.37
CA VAL A 96 5.30 0.10 -6.09
C VAL A 96 6.56 -0.41 -5.43
N LEU A 97 6.43 -0.90 -4.20
CA LEU A 97 7.44 -1.70 -3.54
C LEU A 97 7.22 -3.16 -3.94
N TYR A 98 8.25 -3.80 -4.46
CA TYR A 98 8.21 -5.20 -4.85
C TYR A 98 9.53 -5.89 -4.56
N GLN A 99 9.47 -7.20 -4.47
CA GLN A 99 10.66 -8.04 -4.41
C GLN A 99 10.86 -8.80 -5.71
N HIS A 100 12.12 -9.09 -6.05
CA HIS A 100 12.46 -9.96 -7.17
C HIS A 100 13.76 -10.73 -6.89
N ARG A 101 14.00 -11.82 -7.63
CA ARG A 101 15.25 -12.60 -7.54
C ARG A 101 16.28 -12.10 -8.56
N ALA A 102 17.44 -11.64 -8.10
CA ALA A 102 18.56 -11.26 -8.95
C ALA A 102 19.84 -11.92 -8.44
N GLU A 103 20.62 -12.55 -9.33
CA GLU A 103 21.95 -13.11 -8.98
C GLU A 103 21.95 -14.06 -7.76
N GLY A 104 20.86 -14.80 -7.54
CA GLY A 104 20.72 -15.70 -6.39
C GLY A 104 20.30 -15.01 -5.08
N SER A 105 20.19 -13.68 -5.09
CA SER A 105 19.66 -12.88 -3.98
C SER A 105 18.20 -12.46 -4.20
N THR A 106 17.46 -12.28 -3.12
CA THR A 106 16.16 -11.59 -3.11
C THR A 106 16.40 -10.11 -2.81
N ARG A 107 15.99 -9.22 -3.72
CA ARG A 107 16.13 -7.76 -3.57
C ARG A 107 14.77 -7.09 -3.46
N LEU A 108 14.70 -6.05 -2.64
CA LEU A 108 13.58 -5.10 -2.61
C LEU A 108 13.88 -3.92 -3.49
N LYS A 109 12.93 -3.61 -4.36
CA LYS A 109 12.97 -2.45 -5.23
C LYS A 109 11.70 -1.64 -5.10
N MET A 110 11.84 -0.35 -5.32
CA MET A 110 10.74 0.59 -5.45
C MET A 110 10.76 1.20 -6.83
N HIS A 111 9.67 1.08 -7.57
CA HIS A 111 9.45 1.77 -8.83
C HIS A 111 8.45 2.90 -8.64
N LYS A 112 8.71 4.06 -9.22
CA LYS A 112 7.81 5.20 -9.24
C LYS A 112 7.30 5.42 -10.67
N TYR A 113 6.02 5.63 -10.81
CA TYR A 113 5.32 5.74 -12.09
C TYR A 113 4.49 7.02 -12.17
N SER A 114 4.36 7.51 -13.40
CA SER A 114 3.42 8.59 -13.73
C SER A 114 1.97 8.08 -13.71
N PRO A 115 0.98 8.98 -13.74
CA PRO A 115 -0.44 8.62 -13.92
C PRO A 115 -0.69 7.79 -15.19
N GLY A 116 0.17 7.90 -16.21
CA GLY A 116 0.11 7.06 -17.41
C GLY A 116 0.75 5.68 -17.23
N ALA A 117 1.08 5.24 -16.02
CA ALA A 117 1.82 4.00 -15.73
C ALA A 117 3.18 3.91 -16.45
N LEU A 118 3.81 5.05 -16.77
CA LEU A 118 5.19 5.10 -17.28
C LEU A 118 6.16 5.19 -16.11
N LEU A 119 7.22 4.39 -16.12
CA LEU A 119 8.27 4.43 -15.10
C LEU A 119 8.97 5.80 -15.13
N ILE A 120 9.00 6.47 -13.97
CA ILE A 120 9.68 7.74 -13.73
C ILE A 120 11.04 7.47 -13.10
N ASP A 121 11.08 6.60 -12.10
CA ASP A 121 12.27 6.36 -11.29
C ASP A 121 12.27 4.96 -10.66
N SER A 122 13.44 4.47 -10.28
CA SER A 122 13.63 3.15 -9.68
C SER A 122 14.73 3.17 -8.63
N LEU A 123 14.52 2.49 -7.51
CA LEU A 123 15.45 2.43 -6.39
C LEU A 123 15.56 0.99 -5.87
N THR A 124 16.77 0.46 -5.73
CA THR A 124 17.00 -0.73 -4.90
C THR A 124 17.06 -0.31 -3.44
N VAL A 125 16.13 -0.82 -2.64
CA VAL A 125 15.90 -0.35 -1.27
C VAL A 125 16.56 -1.25 -0.24
N TYR A 126 16.66 -2.55 -0.50
CA TYR A 126 17.25 -3.52 0.42
C TYR A 126 17.68 -4.78 -0.34
N ASP A 127 18.76 -5.44 0.11
CA ASP A 127 19.18 -6.74 -0.40
C ASP A 127 19.07 -7.76 0.76
N LEU A 128 18.17 -8.74 0.63
CA LEU A 128 17.95 -9.77 1.67
C LEU A 128 18.93 -10.95 1.55
N GLY A 129 19.85 -10.92 0.59
CA GLY A 129 20.70 -12.04 0.27
C GLY A 129 19.92 -13.26 -0.21
N ASN A 130 20.52 -14.44 -0.03
CA ASN A 130 19.93 -15.71 -0.44
C ASN A 130 18.88 -16.19 0.58
N THR A 131 17.73 -15.54 0.64
CA THR A 131 16.61 -15.95 1.49
C THR A 131 15.76 -17.01 0.78
N LEU A 132 15.50 -18.13 1.46
CA LEU A 132 14.61 -19.20 0.99
C LEU A 132 13.14 -18.81 1.10
N VAL A 133 12.78 -18.05 2.13
CA VAL A 133 11.42 -17.63 2.46
C VAL A 133 11.35 -16.11 2.45
N SER A 134 10.34 -15.56 1.78
CA SER A 134 10.04 -14.13 1.83
C SER A 134 9.54 -13.76 3.22
N PRO A 135 10.08 -12.71 3.87
CA PRO A 135 9.47 -12.14 5.05
C PRO A 135 8.04 -11.68 4.80
N PHE A 136 7.28 -11.56 5.89
CA PHE A 136 6.04 -10.79 5.93
C PHE A 136 6.41 -9.35 6.26
N TYR A 137 6.36 -8.49 5.25
CA TYR A 137 6.64 -7.06 5.41
C TYR A 137 5.41 -6.35 5.93
N GLU A 138 5.61 -5.45 6.87
CA GLU A 138 4.62 -4.47 7.32
C GLU A 138 5.08 -3.07 6.92
N THR A 139 4.12 -2.17 6.71
CA THR A 139 4.37 -0.80 6.25
C THR A 139 3.69 0.20 7.17
N ALA A 140 4.33 1.34 7.37
CA ALA A 140 3.75 2.49 8.07
C ALA A 140 4.02 3.78 7.30
N PHE A 141 3.07 4.69 7.32
CA PHE A 141 3.10 5.93 6.55
C PHE A 141 3.29 7.14 7.46
N SER A 142 4.11 8.07 6.98
CA SER A 142 4.12 9.44 7.49
C SER A 142 2.79 10.13 7.23
N GLN A 143 2.51 11.18 8.00
CA GLN A 143 1.22 11.89 7.94
C GLN A 143 0.97 12.53 6.56
N ASP A 144 2.02 13.04 5.92
CA ASP A 144 1.95 13.61 4.57
C ASP A 144 2.02 12.57 3.44
N LYS A 145 2.17 11.28 3.81
CA LYS A 145 2.31 10.14 2.91
C LYS A 145 3.50 10.26 1.94
N GLN A 146 4.51 11.06 2.28
CA GLN A 146 5.73 11.22 1.46
C GLN A 146 6.87 10.33 1.92
N THR A 147 6.77 9.75 3.11
CA THR A 147 7.75 8.81 3.66
C THR A 147 7.05 7.53 4.08
N VAL A 148 7.65 6.39 3.71
CA VAL A 148 7.22 5.06 4.11
C VAL A 148 8.30 4.40 4.96
N LEU A 149 7.85 3.78 6.05
CA LEU A 149 8.61 2.79 6.82
C LEU A 149 8.19 1.42 6.35
N VAL A 150 9.16 0.55 6.07
CA VAL A 150 8.93 -0.87 5.87
C VAL A 150 9.72 -1.61 6.92
N TYR A 151 9.09 -2.57 7.58
CA TYR A 151 9.73 -3.38 8.61
C TYR A 151 9.24 -4.81 8.59
N TRP A 152 10.04 -5.70 9.18
CA TRP A 152 9.67 -7.09 9.42
C TRP A 152 10.47 -7.64 10.59
N PHE A 153 9.99 -8.76 11.12
CA PHE A 153 10.70 -9.56 12.09
C PHE A 153 11.21 -10.84 11.42
N ASP A 154 12.36 -11.34 11.85
CA ASP A 154 12.67 -12.76 11.62
C ASP A 154 11.86 -13.64 12.58
N GLN A 155 11.96 -14.97 12.42
CA GLN A 155 11.21 -15.91 13.26
C GLN A 155 11.70 -16.01 14.72
N ILE A 156 12.73 -15.25 15.11
CA ILE A 156 13.39 -15.40 16.41
C ILE A 156 13.37 -14.08 17.17
N THR A 157 14.27 -13.15 16.85
CA THR A 157 14.51 -11.93 17.64
C THR A 157 15.08 -10.77 16.83
N ARG A 158 15.13 -10.82 15.50
CA ARG A 158 15.65 -9.69 14.72
C ARG A 158 14.52 -8.83 14.18
N PHE A 159 14.69 -7.52 14.32
CA PHE A 159 13.87 -6.51 13.69
C PHE A 159 14.67 -5.83 12.58
N TYR A 160 14.08 -5.78 11.41
CA TYR A 160 14.62 -5.10 10.24
C TYR A 160 13.70 -3.97 9.88
N ALA A 161 14.27 -2.81 9.54
CA ALA A 161 13.49 -1.69 9.06
C ALA A 161 14.29 -0.80 8.12
N PHE A 162 13.59 -0.14 7.21
CA PHE A 162 14.13 0.95 6.42
C PHE A 162 13.07 2.02 6.17
N ALA A 163 13.55 3.25 5.97
CA ALA A 163 12.69 4.37 5.59
C ALA A 163 13.06 4.88 4.19
N VAL A 164 12.05 5.13 3.38
CA VAL A 164 12.20 5.72 2.05
C VAL A 164 11.35 6.99 1.94
N ARG A 165 11.97 8.07 1.48
CA ARG A 165 11.26 9.25 1.00
C ARG A 165 10.85 9.03 -0.45
N LEU A 166 9.55 9.09 -0.70
CA LEU A 166 8.92 8.77 -1.98
C LEU A 166 9.01 9.94 -2.98
N THR A 167 9.17 11.18 -2.49
CA THR A 167 9.24 12.38 -3.33
C THR A 167 10.46 12.34 -4.25
N ASP A 168 11.63 12.05 -3.68
CA ASP A 168 12.94 12.02 -4.33
C ASP A 168 13.53 10.61 -4.43
N MET A 169 12.74 9.57 -4.12
CA MET A 169 13.14 8.17 -4.19
C MET A 169 14.46 7.90 -3.46
N LYS A 170 14.54 8.35 -2.19
CA LYS A 170 15.75 8.29 -1.37
C LYS A 170 15.55 7.37 -0.17
N VAL A 171 16.46 6.42 0.02
CA VAL A 171 16.60 5.71 1.30
C VAL A 171 17.15 6.67 2.35
N LEU A 172 16.40 6.89 3.43
CA LEU A 172 16.82 7.77 4.53
C LEU A 172 17.75 7.05 5.50
N TRP A 173 17.46 5.78 5.78
CA TRP A 173 18.25 4.88 6.60
C TRP A 173 17.75 3.45 6.48
N GLN A 174 18.59 2.51 6.88
CA GLN A 174 18.28 1.09 7.06
C GLN A 174 18.83 0.66 8.41
N THR A 175 18.16 -0.27 9.08
CA THR A 175 18.63 -0.80 10.36
C THR A 175 18.23 -2.25 10.55
N GLU A 176 19.10 -2.97 11.25
CA GLU A 176 18.88 -4.31 11.76
C GLU A 176 19.25 -4.29 13.24
N MET A 177 18.39 -4.85 14.09
CA MET A 177 18.64 -4.92 15.53
C MET A 177 18.12 -6.22 16.12
N THR A 178 18.84 -6.72 17.12
CA THR A 178 18.41 -7.84 17.95
C THR A 178 17.52 -7.33 19.08
N LEU A 179 16.41 -8.03 19.30
CA LEU A 179 15.40 -7.76 20.30
C LEU A 179 15.61 -8.62 21.54
N ASP A 180 16.47 -8.16 22.45
CA ASP A 180 16.77 -8.89 23.68
C ASP A 180 15.59 -8.85 24.67
N ASP A 181 15.17 -10.04 25.12
CA ASP A 181 14.04 -10.27 26.01
C ASP A 181 12.68 -9.72 25.51
N ILE A 182 12.55 -9.57 24.20
CA ILE A 182 11.33 -9.11 23.54
C ILE A 182 10.84 -10.22 22.62
N LEU A 183 9.56 -10.58 22.75
CA LEU A 183 8.89 -11.51 21.85
C LEU A 183 7.99 -10.70 20.91
N PRO A 184 8.34 -10.51 19.62
CA PRO A 184 7.59 -9.65 18.71
C PRO A 184 6.09 -9.94 18.69
N GLY A 185 5.69 -11.20 18.54
CA GLY A 185 4.27 -11.59 18.49
C GLY A 185 3.47 -11.33 19.77
N ARG A 186 4.14 -11.00 20.89
CA ARG A 186 3.50 -10.68 22.18
C ARG A 186 3.64 -9.21 22.55
N ASP A 187 4.85 -8.69 22.40
CA ASP A 187 5.27 -7.41 22.97
C ASP A 187 5.20 -6.27 21.96
N PHE A 188 5.24 -6.54 20.65
CA PHE A 188 5.13 -5.49 19.64
C PHE A 188 3.74 -4.86 19.66
N ARG A 189 3.69 -3.53 19.57
CA ARG A 189 2.44 -2.76 19.51
C ARG A 189 2.23 -2.09 18.16
N GLN A 190 3.23 -1.34 17.72
CA GLN A 190 3.17 -0.61 16.44
C GLN A 190 4.55 -0.07 16.08
N ALA A 191 4.73 0.21 14.79
CA ALA A 191 5.80 1.07 14.30
C ALA A 191 5.18 2.28 13.60
N LEU A 192 5.74 3.47 13.86
CA LEU A 192 5.30 4.73 13.29
C LEU A 192 6.48 5.42 12.61
N ILE A 193 6.19 6.29 11.65
CA ILE A 193 7.19 7.14 11.03
C ILE A 193 6.68 8.58 10.89
N THR A 194 7.55 9.54 11.16
CA THR A 194 7.27 10.97 11.00
C THR A 194 7.61 11.47 9.60
N ASN A 195 7.18 12.69 9.27
CA ASN A 195 7.49 13.31 7.97
C ASN A 195 9.00 13.57 7.76
N ASP A 196 9.77 13.78 8.84
CA ASP A 196 11.24 13.86 8.77
C ASP A 196 11.91 12.47 8.66
N GLY A 197 11.13 11.38 8.63
CA GLY A 197 11.61 10.02 8.45
C GLY A 197 12.14 9.38 9.73
N ARG A 198 11.70 9.82 10.90
CA ARG A 198 12.03 9.19 12.18
C ARG A 198 11.06 8.06 12.50
N MET A 199 11.58 6.86 12.72
CA MET A 199 10.80 5.73 13.20
C MET A 199 10.61 5.78 14.71
N PHE A 200 9.47 5.27 15.17
CA PHE A 200 9.22 4.84 16.54
C PHE A 200 8.65 3.41 16.52
N ALA A 201 9.43 2.41 16.95
CA ALA A 201 8.96 1.04 17.13
C ALA A 201 8.67 0.81 18.62
N VAL A 202 7.41 0.55 18.94
CA VAL A 202 6.90 0.49 20.32
C VAL A 202 6.66 -0.96 20.74
N PHE A 203 7.27 -1.33 21.86
CA PHE A 203 7.08 -2.61 22.52
C PHE A 203 6.59 -2.40 23.94
N ASP A 204 5.64 -3.23 24.36
CA ASP A 204 4.97 -3.17 25.64
C ASP A 204 5.32 -4.40 26.47
N LEU A 205 6.24 -4.24 27.42
CA LEU A 205 6.83 -5.35 28.15
C LEU A 205 6.24 -5.44 29.55
N LYS A 206 6.14 -6.68 30.05
CA LYS A 206 5.66 -6.96 31.41
C LYS A 206 4.22 -6.51 31.70
N ASN A 207 3.41 -6.27 30.66
CA ASN A 207 1.97 -5.96 30.75
C ASN A 207 1.10 -7.19 31.06
N ARG A 208 1.50 -8.01 32.04
CA ARG A 208 0.71 -9.15 32.53
C ARG A 208 0.65 -9.06 34.04
N LYS A 209 -0.49 -9.41 34.63
CA LYS A 209 -0.77 -9.31 36.08
C LYS A 209 0.43 -9.57 37.01
N PRO A 210 1.17 -10.70 36.92
CA PRO A 210 2.28 -10.96 37.84
C PRO A 210 3.49 -10.03 37.70
N PHE A 211 3.62 -9.31 36.58
CA PHE A 211 4.76 -8.44 36.27
C PHE A 211 4.38 -6.97 36.11
N LEU A 212 3.13 -6.58 36.42
CA LEU A 212 2.68 -5.18 36.30
C LEU A 212 3.56 -4.17 37.06
N PRO A 213 4.14 -4.49 38.24
CA PRO A 213 5.09 -3.58 38.89
C PRO A 213 6.34 -3.25 38.05
N GLU A 214 6.66 -4.08 37.05
CA GLU A 214 7.78 -3.91 36.10
C GLU A 214 7.30 -3.48 34.70
N HIS A 215 6.02 -3.16 34.53
CA HIS A 215 5.43 -2.74 33.25
C HIS A 215 6.15 -1.51 32.70
N HIS A 216 6.61 -1.61 31.46
CA HIS A 216 7.24 -0.49 30.77
C HIS A 216 7.12 -0.63 29.26
N LEU A 217 7.20 0.51 28.57
CA LEU A 217 7.42 0.54 27.13
C LEU A 217 8.91 0.56 26.83
N ARG A 218 9.30 -0.11 25.75
CA ARG A 218 10.56 0.08 25.04
C ARG A 218 10.25 0.69 23.68
N ILE A 219 10.78 1.87 23.43
CA ILE A 219 10.58 2.60 22.18
C ILE A 219 11.92 2.74 21.49
N PHE A 220 12.09 2.06 20.37
CA PHE A 220 13.26 2.22 19.53
C PHE A 220 13.03 3.32 18.52
N THR A 221 13.99 4.23 18.41
CA THR A 221 13.95 5.35 17.48
C THR A 221 15.12 5.31 16.51
N MET A 222 14.84 5.52 15.24
CA MET A 222 15.84 5.62 14.18
C MET A 222 15.53 6.83 13.30
N ARG A 223 16.55 7.59 12.89
CA ARG A 223 16.44 8.69 11.94
C ARG A 223 17.67 8.72 11.04
N GLU A 224 17.58 9.51 9.96
CA GLU A 224 18.70 9.75 9.06
C GLU A 224 19.92 10.27 9.84
N GLY A 225 21.10 9.72 9.51
CA GLY A 225 22.37 10.03 10.17
C GLY A 225 22.63 9.29 11.49
N GLN A 226 21.72 8.45 11.99
CA GLN A 226 22.02 7.51 13.07
C GLN A 226 22.61 6.22 12.50
N GLU A 227 23.60 5.65 13.17
CA GLU A 227 24.14 4.32 12.84
C GLU A 227 23.33 3.20 13.48
N GLN A 228 22.79 3.44 14.69
CA GLN A 228 22.02 2.46 15.44
C GLN A 228 20.77 3.09 16.06
N PRO A 229 19.69 2.31 16.26
CA PRO A 229 18.48 2.80 16.92
C PRO A 229 18.76 3.18 18.38
N ALA A 230 18.25 4.34 18.80
CA ALA A 230 18.26 4.74 20.21
C ALA A 230 17.07 4.10 20.94
N LEU A 231 17.27 3.69 22.19
CA LEU A 231 16.25 3.08 23.04
C LEU A 231 15.77 4.06 24.12
N LEU A 232 14.47 4.32 24.15
CA LEU A 232 13.79 4.98 25.27
C LEU A 232 13.00 3.94 26.07
N ARG A 233 13.13 3.97 27.39
CA ARG A 233 12.32 3.16 28.32
C ARG A 233 11.35 4.06 29.07
N VAL A 234 10.06 3.72 29.04
CA VAL A 234 9.01 4.48 29.74
C VAL A 234 8.34 3.55 30.76
N PRO A 235 8.63 3.69 32.06
CA PRO A 235 7.95 2.94 33.11
C PRO A 235 6.44 3.25 33.12
N LEU A 236 5.61 2.24 33.28
CA LEU A 236 4.15 2.34 33.39
C LEU A 236 3.60 1.61 34.65
N PRO A 237 4.17 1.80 35.85
CA PRO A 237 3.76 1.04 37.03
C PRO A 237 2.33 1.36 37.51
N ASP A 238 1.80 2.55 37.19
CA ASP A 238 0.57 3.09 37.77
C ASP A 238 -0.63 3.13 36.81
N MET A 239 -0.55 2.51 35.62
CA MET A 239 -1.69 2.44 34.68
C MET A 239 -2.68 1.31 35.04
N LEU A 240 -3.18 1.34 36.28
CA LEU A 240 -4.29 0.53 36.79
C LEU A 240 -5.60 1.34 36.82
#